data_AF-A0A3C0KY93-F1
#
_entry.id   AF-A0A3C0KY93-F1
#
_cell.length_a   1.000
_cell.length_b   1.000
_cell.length_c   1.000
_cell.angle_alpha   90.00
_cell.angle_beta   90.00
_cell.angle_gamma   90.00
#
_symmetry.space_group_name_H-M   'P 1'
#
loop_
_entity.id
_entity.type
_entity.pdbx_description
1 polymer ?
#
loop_
_entity_poly.entity_id
_entity_poly.type
_entity_poly.pdbx_seq_one_letter_code
_entity_poly.pdbx_strand_id
1 'polypeptide(L)'
;RTIALGVHAGSLNSPGEILAKFSGKPEQMFLKKAFEYKPLLGTEHLKDEFIGLMKSKFKRYSQQDGRAQIDALLQKPPSQLSEEERGLIRQYFSKTPAGNDPSLIP
;
A
#
# COMPACT_ATOMS: atom_id res chain seq x y z
N ARG A 1 3.51 -10.28 -4.73
CA ARG A 1 2.60 -10.63 -5.85
C ARG A 1 2.56 -12.14 -6.11
N THR A 2 3.69 -12.84 -5.96
CA THR A 2 3.88 -14.28 -6.24
C THR A 2 2.97 -15.23 -5.43
N ILE A 3 2.74 -14.97 -4.13
CA ILE A 3 1.96 -15.87 -3.27
C ILE A 3 0.50 -15.96 -3.70
N ALA A 4 -0.20 -14.82 -3.83
CA ALA A 4 -1.62 -14.79 -4.17
C ALA A 4 -1.92 -15.45 -5.52
N LEU A 5 -1.06 -15.20 -6.52
CA LEU A 5 -1.15 -15.85 -7.82
C LEU A 5 -0.95 -17.38 -7.71
N GLY A 6 0.03 -17.80 -6.91
CA GLY A 6 0.31 -19.23 -6.69
C GLY A 6 -0.80 -19.98 -5.94
N VAL A 7 -1.46 -19.32 -4.99
CA VAL A 7 -2.64 -19.87 -4.27
C VAL A 7 -3.82 -20.01 -5.23
N HIS A 8 -4.11 -18.97 -6.00
CA HIS A 8 -5.24 -18.98 -6.95
C HIS A 8 -5.04 -20.01 -8.07
N ALA A 9 -3.86 -20.03 -8.70
CA ALA A 9 -3.56 -20.99 -9.78
C ALA A 9 -3.56 -22.45 -9.31
N GLY A 10 -3.23 -22.68 -8.03
CA GLY A 10 -3.27 -24.01 -7.43
C GLY A 10 -4.62 -24.40 -6.84
N SER A 11 -5.63 -23.52 -6.88
CA SER A 11 -6.92 -23.71 -6.21
C SER A 11 -6.78 -24.18 -4.75
N LEU A 12 -5.80 -23.63 -4.02
CA LEU A 12 -5.48 -24.06 -2.66
C LEU A 12 -6.46 -23.42 -1.67
N ASN A 13 -7.14 -24.23 -0.86
CA ASN A 13 -8.26 -23.76 -0.02
C ASN A 13 -8.02 -23.95 1.47
N SER A 14 -7.02 -24.74 1.86
CA SER A 14 -6.66 -24.95 3.26
C SER A 14 -5.30 -24.33 3.62
N PRO A 15 -5.10 -23.91 4.88
CA PRO A 15 -3.79 -23.44 5.37
C PRO A 15 -2.66 -24.44 5.11
N GLY A 16 -2.93 -25.75 5.28
CA GLY A 16 -1.95 -26.82 5.06
C GLY A 16 -1.49 -26.92 3.60
N GLU A 17 -2.42 -26.88 2.64
CA GLU A 17 -2.11 -26.88 1.20
C GLU A 17 -1.27 -25.67 0.79
N ILE A 18 -1.64 -24.49 1.32
CA ILE A 18 -0.90 -23.25 1.08
C ILE A 18 0.53 -23.40 1.62
N LEU A 19 0.71 -23.84 2.87
CA LEU A 19 2.05 -24.03 3.45
C LEU A 19 2.88 -25.08 2.70
N ALA A 20 2.27 -26.18 2.26
CA ALA A 20 2.95 -27.22 1.48
C ALA A 20 3.43 -26.69 0.13
N LYS A 21 2.61 -25.92 -0.59
CA LYS A 21 2.97 -25.33 -1.89
C LYS A 21 4.22 -24.44 -1.85
N PHE A 22 4.42 -23.76 -0.73
CA PHE A 22 5.55 -22.84 -0.51
C PHE A 22 6.63 -23.44 0.39
N SER A 23 6.59 -24.74 0.68
CA SER A 23 7.64 -25.40 1.46
C SER A 23 9.01 -25.29 0.79
N GLY A 24 10.03 -24.91 1.56
CA GLY A 24 11.39 -24.72 1.08
C GLY A 24 11.60 -23.47 0.20
N LYS A 25 10.56 -22.64 0.01
CA LYS A 25 10.65 -21.41 -0.77
C LYS A 25 10.93 -20.20 0.12
N PRO A 26 11.51 -19.10 -0.42
CA PRO A 26 11.75 -17.88 0.33
C PRO A 26 10.49 -17.32 1.02
N GLU A 27 9.31 -17.55 0.45
CA GLU A 27 8.02 -17.09 0.97
C GLU A 27 7.52 -17.88 2.19
N GLN A 28 8.09 -19.06 2.49
CA GLN A 28 7.60 -19.95 3.53
C GLN A 28 7.56 -19.29 4.91
N MET A 29 8.63 -18.57 5.27
CA MET A 29 8.75 -17.91 6.57
C MET A 29 7.69 -16.83 6.75
N PHE A 30 7.39 -16.08 5.68
CA PHE A 30 6.34 -15.07 5.68
C PHE A 30 4.95 -15.69 5.88
N LEU A 31 4.68 -16.80 5.19
CA LEU A 31 3.40 -17.50 5.30
C LEU A 31 3.17 -18.11 6.68
N LYS A 32 4.20 -18.71 7.29
CA LYS A 32 4.10 -19.23 8.67
C LYS A 32 3.71 -18.13 9.65
N LYS A 33 4.39 -16.97 9.60
CA LYS A 33 4.04 -15.81 10.43
C LYS A 33 2.63 -15.28 10.19
N ALA A 34 2.15 -15.33 8.94
CA ALA A 34 0.79 -14.90 8.62
C ALA A 34 -0.27 -15.84 9.24
N PHE A 35 -0.01 -17.14 9.29
CA PHE A 35 -0.91 -18.10 9.95
C PHE A 35 -0.83 -18.07 11.48
N GLU A 36 0.23 -17.52 12.04
CA GLU A 36 0.34 -17.25 13.49
C GLU A 36 -0.40 -15.99 13.92
N TYR A 37 -0.93 -15.21 12.97
CA TYR A 37 -1.68 -13.99 13.27
C TYR A 37 -2.90 -14.30 14.14
N LYS A 38 -2.93 -13.68 15.32
CA LYS A 38 -4.10 -13.70 16.20
C LYS A 38 -4.95 -12.48 15.87
N PRO A 39 -6.14 -12.65 15.28
CA PRO A 39 -7.01 -11.52 14.99
C PRO A 39 -7.41 -10.81 16.27
N LEU A 40 -7.60 -9.49 16.15
CA LEU A 40 -7.96 -8.65 17.29
C LEU A 40 -9.44 -8.80 17.63
N LEU A 41 -10.26 -9.10 16.62
CA LEU A 41 -11.69 -9.29 16.76
C LEU A 41 -12.09 -10.76 16.70
N GLY A 42 -13.28 -11.05 17.21
CA GLY A 42 -13.92 -12.36 17.06
C GLY A 42 -14.10 -12.75 15.59
N THR A 43 -14.29 -14.05 15.35
CA THR A 43 -14.42 -14.63 14.01
C THR A 43 -15.50 -13.96 13.15
N GLU A 44 -16.57 -13.50 13.80
CA GLU A 44 -17.71 -12.80 13.21
C GLU A 44 -17.35 -11.44 12.60
N HIS A 45 -16.22 -10.85 13.01
CA HIS A 45 -15.75 -9.53 12.57
C HIS A 45 -14.51 -9.57 11.67
N LEU A 46 -13.98 -10.76 11.37
CA LEU A 46 -12.75 -10.90 10.56
C LEU A 46 -12.87 -10.28 9.18
N LYS A 47 -14.07 -10.34 8.59
CA LYS A 47 -14.33 -9.71 7.29
C LYS A 47 -14.14 -8.20 7.35
N ASP A 48 -14.65 -7.56 8.40
CA ASP A 48 -14.55 -6.12 8.58
C ASP A 48 -13.12 -5.70 8.93
N GLU A 49 -12.43 -6.48 9.77
CA GLU A 49 -11.01 -6.30 10.07
C GLU A 49 -10.16 -6.36 8.78
N PHE A 50 -10.38 -7.38 7.95
CA PHE A 50 -9.70 -7.53 6.66
C PHE A 50 -9.97 -6.33 5.73
N ILE A 51 -11.24 -5.93 5.57
CA ILE A 51 -11.60 -4.78 4.73
C ILE A 51 -10.92 -3.50 5.23
N GLY A 52 -10.90 -3.27 6.55
CA GLY A 52 -10.24 -2.12 7.16
C GLY A 52 -8.74 -2.10 6.88
N LEU A 53 -8.06 -3.24 7.09
CA LEU A 53 -6.63 -3.40 6.79
C LEU A 53 -6.32 -3.13 5.31
N MET A 54 -7.13 -3.69 4.41
CA MET A 54 -6.94 -3.49 2.97
C MET A 54 -7.18 -2.05 2.55
N LYS A 55 -8.23 -1.38 3.05
CA LYS A 55 -8.47 0.06 2.80
C LYS A 55 -7.28 0.91 3.27
N SER A 56 -6.78 0.66 4.47
CA SER A 56 -5.60 1.35 5.01
C SER A 56 -4.35 1.13 4.16
N LYS A 57 -4.12 -0.11 3.71
CA LYS A 57 -3.00 -0.46 2.84
C LYS A 57 -3.09 0.23 1.48
N PHE A 58 -4.27 0.20 0.83
CA PHE A 58 -4.48 0.88 -0.45
C PHE A 58 -4.35 2.40 -0.34
N LYS A 59 -4.84 3.00 0.76
CA LYS A 59 -4.66 4.44 1.02
C LYS A 59 -3.18 4.81 1.13
N ARG A 60 -2.37 3.98 1.79
CA ARG A 60 -0.91 4.20 1.88
C ARG A 60 -0.24 4.11 0.51
N TYR A 61 -0.61 3.12 -0.30
CA TYR A 61 -0.06 3.00 -1.66
C TYR A 61 -0.45 4.17 -2.55
N SER A 62 -1.72 4.60 -2.56
CA SER A 62 -2.13 5.74 -3.37
C SER A 62 -1.45 7.04 -2.95
N GLN A 63 -1.16 7.21 -1.65
CA GLN A 63 -0.37 8.33 -1.16
C GLN A 63 1.11 8.25 -1.58
N GLN A 64 1.72 7.06 -1.55
CA GLN A 64 3.11 6.86 -1.98
C GLN A 64 3.27 7.05 -3.49
N ASP A 65 2.38 6.46 -4.29
CA ASP A 65 2.40 6.60 -5.75
C ASP A 65 2.12 8.05 -6.17
N GLY A 66 1.14 8.70 -5.52
CA GLY A 66 0.86 10.12 -5.74
C GLY A 66 2.06 11.01 -5.40
N ARG A 67 2.80 10.70 -4.32
CA ARG A 67 4.05 11.40 -3.98
C ARG A 67 5.11 11.22 -5.05
N ALA A 68 5.38 9.98 -5.47
CA ALA A 68 6.35 9.69 -6.50
C ALA A 68 6.01 10.38 -7.84
N GLN A 69 4.72 10.45 -8.18
CA GLN A 69 4.27 11.17 -9.37
C GLN A 69 4.55 12.67 -9.28
N ILE A 70 4.27 13.30 -8.13
CA ILE A 70 4.56 14.72 -7.92
C ILE A 70 6.06 14.98 -7.90
N ASP A 71 6.85 14.14 -7.23
CA ASP A 71 8.31 14.27 -7.18
C ASP A 71 8.92 14.20 -8.58
N ALA A 72 8.42 13.31 -9.45
CA ALA A 72 8.85 13.22 -10.84
C ALA A 72 8.49 14.48 -11.65
N LEU A 73 7.33 15.09 -11.40
CA LEU A 73 6.95 16.37 -12.04
C LEU A 73 7.82 17.53 -11.56
N LEU A 74 8.22 17.54 -10.28
CA LEU A 74 9.10 18.58 -9.73
C LEU A 74 10.53 18.54 -10.31
N GLN A 75 10.96 17.42 -10.88
CA GLN A 75 12.24 17.32 -11.60
C GLN A 75 12.17 17.84 -13.04
N LYS A 76 10.97 18.08 -13.59
CA LYS A 76 10.82 18.63 -14.94
C LYS A 76 11.05 20.15 -14.93
N PRO A 77 11.70 20.72 -15.97
CA PRO A 77 11.74 22.16 -16.16
C PRO A 77 10.33 22.77 -16.21
N PRO A 78 10.06 23.91 -15.55
CA PRO A 78 8.72 24.51 -15.51
C PRO A 78 8.11 24.82 -16.88
N SER A 79 8.94 25.07 -17.90
CA SER A 79 8.52 25.30 -19.28
C SER A 79 7.99 24.04 -19.98
N GLN A 80 8.31 22.86 -19.46
CA GLN A 80 7.90 21.56 -20.00
C GLN A 80 6.68 20.96 -19.27
N LEU A 81 6.17 21.64 -18.24
CA LEU A 81 4.97 21.21 -17.53
C LEU A 81 3.71 21.68 -18.26
N SER A 82 2.78 20.74 -18.51
CA SER A 82 1.44 21.08 -18.98
C SER A 82 0.62 21.77 -17.89
N GLU A 83 -0.49 22.43 -18.27
CA GLU A 83 -1.36 23.09 -17.29
C GLU A 83 -2.02 22.09 -16.33
N GLU A 84 -2.27 20.86 -16.79
CA GLU A 84 -2.78 19.76 -15.98
C GLU A 84 -1.74 19.30 -14.95
N GLU A 85 -0.49 19.11 -15.36
CA GLU A 85 0.62 18.75 -14.46
C GLU A 85 0.87 19.84 -13.41
N ARG A 86 0.80 21.12 -13.81
CA ARG A 86 0.84 22.25 -12.88
C ARG A 86 -0.33 22.23 -11.91
N GLY A 87 -1.53 21.89 -12.39
CA GLY A 87 -2.72 21.68 -11.56
C GLY A 87 -2.52 20.61 -10.50
N LEU A 88 -1.93 19.47 -10.85
CA LEU A 88 -1.62 18.37 -9.93
C LEU A 88 -0.63 18.79 -8.85
N ILE A 89 0.45 19.49 -9.22
CA ILE A 89 1.43 20.04 -8.27
C ILE A 89 0.74 20.98 -7.28
N ARG A 90 -0.05 21.94 -7.77
CA ARG A 90 -0.79 22.89 -6.91
C ARG A 90 -1.75 22.17 -5.96
N GLN A 91 -2.48 21.17 -6.45
CA GLN A 91 -3.41 20.40 -5.64
C GLN A 91 -2.71 19.56 -4.55
N TYR A 92 -1.51 19.05 -4.84
CA TYR A 92 -0.72 18.30 -3.87
C TYR A 92 -0.27 19.19 -2.70
N PHE A 93 0.26 20.39 -3.00
CA PHE A 93 0.69 21.33 -1.97
C PHE A 93 -0.47 22.00 -1.23
N SER A 94 -1.65 22.18 -1.86
CA SER A 94 -2.82 22.72 -1.18
C SER A 94 -3.49 21.76 -0.19
N LYS A 95 -3.28 20.44 -0.36
CA LYS A 95 -3.78 19.39 0.55
C LYS A 95 -2.86 19.13 1.75
N THR A 96 -1.63 19.62 1.70
CA THR A 96 -0.71 19.55 2.84
C THR A 96 -1.06 20.74 3.74
N PRO A 97 -1.52 20.55 5.00
CA PRO A 97 -1.76 21.68 5.87
C PRO A 97 -0.45 22.45 6.01
N ALA A 98 -0.40 23.64 5.42
CA ALA A 98 0.64 24.63 5.60
C ALA A 98 0.66 24.99 7.09
N GLY A 99 1.50 24.34 7.88
CA GLY A 99 1.47 24.54 9.32
C GLY A 99 2.58 23.90 10.13
N ASN A 100 3.59 23.26 9.52
CA ASN A 100 4.75 22.72 10.24
C ASN A 100 6.05 23.02 9.48
N ASP A 101 6.19 24.24 8.93
CA ASP A 101 7.50 24.76 8.55
C ASP A 101 7.97 25.78 9.61
N PRO A 102 8.80 25.37 10.58
CA PRO A 102 9.32 26.27 11.62
C PRO A 102 10.31 27.31 11.07
N SER A 103 10.59 27.34 9.76
CA SER A 103 11.49 28.32 9.14
C SER A 103 10.80 29.63 8.71
N LEU A 104 9.48 29.77 8.94
CA LEU A 104 8.67 30.95 8.58
C LEU A 104 8.19 31.79 9.78
N ILE A 105 8.93 31.79 10.89
CA ILE A 105 8.75 32.81 11.94
C ILE A 105 9.77 33.94 11.65
N PRO A 106 9.33 35.22 11.53
CA PRO A 106 10.19 36.35 11.15
C PRO A 106 11.39 36.58 12.08
#